data_AF-A0A6M0R8Y7-F1
#
_entry.id   AF-A0A6M0R8Y7-F1
#
_cell.length_a   1.000
_cell.length_b   1.000
_cell.length_c   1.000
_cell.angle_alpha   90.00
_cell.angle_beta   90.00
_cell.angle_gamma   90.00
#
_symmetry.space_group_name_H-M   'P 1'
#
loop_
_entity.id
_entity.type
_entity.pdbx_description
1 polymer ?
#
loop_
_entity_poly.entity_id
_entity_poly.type
_entity_poly.pdbx_seq_one_letter_code
_entity_poly.pdbx_strand_id
1 'polypeptide(L)'
;MEHDLLLMEKFKNGHNQSFEFLVIKYRENAINFCQGFVHDYYIAEDIAQESFSYIYVYKERYNEKYSFKTYLFTILRNKSIDYIRKNYDVSLKEMLLDIILWDI
;
A
#
# COMPACT_ATOMS: atom_id res chain seq x y z
N MET A 1 -8.85 11.23 13.71
CA MET A 1 -8.52 10.08 14.58
C MET A 1 -9.80 9.42 15.06
N GLU A 2 -10.59 10.03 15.94
CA GLU A 2 -11.83 9.43 16.44
C GLU A 2 -12.88 9.21 15.33
N HIS A 3 -13.03 10.18 14.44
CA HIS A 3 -13.88 10.03 13.24
C HIS A 3 -13.43 8.88 12.31
N ASP A 4 -12.13 8.63 12.18
CA ASP A 4 -11.61 7.59 11.29
C ASP A 4 -11.83 6.18 11.87
N LEU A 5 -11.74 6.07 13.21
CA LEU A 5 -12.09 4.87 13.95
C LEU A 5 -13.58 4.52 13.75
N LEU A 6 -14.47 5.52 13.89
CA LEU A 6 -15.91 5.32 13.67
C LEU A 6 -16.23 4.87 12.24
N LEU A 7 -15.56 5.44 11.23
CA LEU A 7 -15.71 5.01 9.84
C LEU A 7 -15.27 3.55 9.64
N MET A 8 -14.16 3.15 10.25
CA MET A 8 -13.71 1.75 10.19
C MET A 8 -14.65 0.79 10.93
N GLU A 9 -15.19 1.19 12.08
CA GLU A 9 -16.17 0.39 12.82
C GLU A 9 -17.44 0.16 11.98
N LYS A 10 -18.01 1.22 11.40
CA LYS A 10 -19.15 1.12 10.49
C LYS A 10 -18.83 0.24 9.28
N PHE A 11 -17.64 0.35 8.72
CA PHE A 11 -17.20 -0.48 7.61
C PHE A 11 -17.11 -1.98 7.97
N LYS A 12 -16.56 -2.31 9.14
CA LYS A 12 -16.55 -3.68 9.67
C LYS A 12 -17.97 -4.24 9.79
N ASN A 13 -18.90 -3.41 10.27
CA ASN A 13 -20.32 -3.74 10.39
C ASN A 13 -21.12 -3.74 9.06
N GLY A 14 -20.45 -3.63 7.91
CA GLY A 14 -21.06 -3.80 6.58
C GLY A 14 -21.48 -2.50 5.88
N HIS A 15 -21.30 -1.33 6.50
CA HIS A 15 -21.54 -0.05 5.85
C HIS A 15 -20.38 0.34 4.94
N ASN A 16 -20.30 -0.28 3.76
CA ASN A 16 -19.19 -0.15 2.81
C ASN A 16 -18.85 1.30 2.40
N GLN A 17 -19.86 2.18 2.30
CA GLN A 17 -19.65 3.61 2.01
C GLN A 17 -18.76 4.31 3.05
N SER A 18 -18.70 3.80 4.28
CA SER A 18 -17.83 4.36 5.33
C SER A 18 -16.35 4.28 4.95
N PHE A 19 -15.97 3.23 4.22
CA PHE A 19 -14.60 3.08 3.74
C PHE A 19 -14.27 4.04 2.59
N GLU A 20 -15.23 4.38 1.74
CA GLU A 20 -15.04 5.35 0.65
C GLU A 20 -14.60 6.72 1.19
N PHE A 21 -15.17 7.17 2.32
CA PHE A 21 -14.73 8.40 2.97
C PHE A 21 -13.26 8.33 3.44
N LEU A 22 -12.80 7.17 3.89
CA LEU A 22 -11.40 6.96 4.25
C LEU A 22 -10.50 7.00 3.01
N VAL A 23 -10.91 6.34 1.92
CA VAL A 23 -10.15 6.37 0.65
C VAL A 23 -10.04 7.79 0.13
N ILE A 24 -11.14 8.53 0.02
CA ILE A 24 -11.15 9.93 -0.44
C ILE A 24 -10.21 10.80 0.42
N LYS A 25 -10.27 10.64 1.74
CA LYS A 25 -9.46 11.41 2.67
C LYS A 25 -7.96 11.13 2.58
N TYR A 26 -7.57 9.88 2.34
CA TYR A 26 -6.18 9.45 2.46
C TYR A 26 -5.47 9.16 1.13
N ARG A 27 -6.19 9.01 0.01
CA ARG A 27 -5.62 8.59 -1.29
C ARG A 27 -4.44 9.46 -1.71
N GLU A 28 -4.60 10.77 -1.79
CA GLU A 28 -3.53 11.66 -2.26
C GLU A 28 -2.27 11.57 -1.39
N ASN A 29 -2.45 11.61 -0.06
CA ASN A 29 -1.33 11.47 0.88
C ASN A 29 -0.67 10.08 0.82
N ALA A 30 -1.44 9.03 0.54
CA ALA A 30 -0.92 7.67 0.38
C ALA A 30 -0.04 7.56 -0.87
N ILE A 31 -0.49 8.12 -2.00
CA ILE A 31 0.26 8.17 -3.25
C ILE A 31 1.56 8.95 -3.05
N ASN A 32 1.48 10.16 -2.50
CA ASN A 32 2.66 11.00 -2.25
C ASN A 32 3.66 10.30 -1.31
N PHE A 33 3.17 9.59 -0.29
CA PHE A 33 4.02 8.81 0.61
C PHE A 33 4.74 7.69 -0.12
N CYS A 34 4.03 6.87 -0.92
CA CYS A 34 4.63 5.80 -1.71
C CYS A 34 5.62 6.33 -2.76
N GLN A 35 5.32 7.47 -3.39
CA GLN A 35 6.19 8.09 -4.38
C GLN A 35 7.56 8.48 -3.80
N GLY A 36 7.62 8.83 -2.51
CA GLY A 36 8.87 9.06 -1.80
C GLY A 36 9.78 7.83 -1.68
N PHE A 37 9.26 6.62 -1.90
CA PHE A 37 10.02 5.37 -1.91
C PHE A 37 10.34 4.89 -3.34
N VAL A 38 9.34 4.88 -4.22
CA VAL A 38 9.44 4.23 -5.54
C VAL A 38 9.81 5.19 -6.67
N HIS A 39 9.78 6.50 -6.43
CA HIS A 39 10.13 7.55 -7.39
C HIS A 39 9.37 7.52 -8.73
N ASP A 40 8.22 6.83 -8.77
CA ASP A 40 7.33 6.73 -9.92
C ASP A 40 5.88 6.92 -9.45
N TYR A 41 5.15 7.81 -10.13
CA TYR A 41 3.77 8.15 -9.75
C TYR A 41 2.81 6.98 -9.96
N TYR A 42 2.90 6.29 -11.10
CA TYR A 42 1.96 5.22 -11.45
C TYR A 42 2.17 4.00 -10.56
N ILE A 43 3.42 3.67 -10.24
CA ILE A 43 3.74 2.62 -9.27
C ILE A 43 3.27 3.02 -7.87
N ALA A 44 3.48 4.27 -7.46
CA ALA A 44 3.00 4.75 -6.17
C ALA A 44 1.47 4.70 -6.06
N GLU A 45 0.78 5.05 -7.15
CA GLU A 45 -0.67 4.93 -7.24
C GLU A 45 -1.13 3.48 -7.12
N ASP A 46 -0.51 2.55 -7.84
CA ASP A 46 -0.85 1.13 -7.78
C ASP A 46 -0.65 0.56 -6.37
N ILE A 47 0.48 0.87 -5.72
CA ILE A 47 0.73 0.45 -4.33
C ILE A 47 -0.33 1.01 -3.37
N ALA A 48 -0.73 2.27 -3.55
CA ALA A 48 -1.76 2.88 -2.73
C ALA A 48 -3.12 2.18 -2.94
N GLN A 49 -3.51 1.94 -4.19
CA GLN A 49 -4.74 1.22 -4.53
C GLN A 49 -4.74 -0.22 -3.96
N GLU A 50 -3.64 -0.94 -4.10
CA GLU A 50 -3.49 -2.30 -3.57
C GLU A 50 -3.55 -2.30 -2.03
N SER A 51 -3.02 -1.26 -1.38
CA SER A 51 -3.09 -1.09 0.08
C SER A 51 -4.52 -0.86 0.57
N PHE A 52 -5.28 0.01 -0.08
CA PHE A 52 -6.70 0.20 0.25
C PHE A 52 -7.51 -1.06 -0.02
N SER A 53 -7.27 -1.74 -1.14
CA SER A 53 -7.92 -3.00 -1.49
C SER A 53 -7.64 -4.10 -0.46
N TYR A 54 -6.39 -4.19 0.01
CA TYR A 54 -6.01 -5.10 1.09
C TYR A 54 -6.80 -4.80 2.37
N ILE A 55 -6.90 -3.54 2.79
CA ILE A 55 -7.67 -3.17 3.98
C ILE A 55 -9.16 -3.48 3.78
N TYR A 56 -9.69 -3.26 2.58
CA TYR A 56 -11.08 -3.56 2.27
C TYR A 56 -11.40 -5.06 2.44
N VAL A 57 -10.57 -5.92 1.84
CA VAL A 57 -10.73 -7.38 1.90
C VAL A 57 -10.50 -7.92 3.30
N TYR A 58 -9.50 -7.40 4.01
CA TYR A 58 -9.07 -7.90 5.31
C TYR A 58 -9.43 -6.95 6.46
N LYS A 59 -10.59 -6.30 6.38
CA LYS A 59 -11.05 -5.29 7.35
C LYS A 59 -11.04 -5.76 8.81
N GLU A 60 -11.23 -7.06 9.03
CA GLU A 60 -11.18 -7.68 10.37
C GLU A 60 -9.77 -7.69 10.99
N ARG A 61 -8.71 -7.51 10.19
CA ARG A 61 -7.32 -7.41 10.69
C ARG A 61 -6.99 -6.05 11.29
N TYR A 62 -7.87 -5.05 11.13
CA TYR A 62 -7.67 -3.74 11.73
C TYR A 62 -7.90 -3.78 13.24
N ASN A 63 -6.90 -3.34 14.00
CA ASN A 63 -6.95 -3.23 15.46
C ASN A 63 -7.13 -1.77 15.87
N GLU A 64 -8.28 -1.47 16.48
CA GLU A 64 -8.70 -0.13 16.93
C GLU A 64 -7.79 0.50 18.00
N LYS A 65 -6.86 -0.25 18.60
CA LYS A 65 -5.78 0.31 19.42
C LYS A 65 -4.86 1.27 18.65
N TYR A 66 -4.84 1.17 17.32
CA TYR A 66 -4.06 2.04 16.44
C TYR A 66 -4.98 2.90 15.57
N SER A 67 -4.60 4.15 15.32
CA SER A 67 -5.34 4.99 14.37
C SER A 67 -5.34 4.37 12.97
N PHE A 68 -6.41 4.59 12.20
CA PHE A 68 -6.48 4.14 10.80
C PHE A 68 -5.30 4.66 9.98
N LYS A 69 -4.91 5.93 10.19
CA LYS A 69 -3.73 6.53 9.54
C LYS A 69 -2.46 5.72 9.82
N THR A 70 -2.19 5.38 11.07
CA THR A 70 -1.02 4.56 11.44
C THR A 70 -1.05 3.20 10.75
N TYR A 71 -2.22 2.55 10.74
CA TYR A 71 -2.38 1.24 10.10
C TYR A 71 -2.15 1.31 8.58
N LEU A 72 -2.79 2.25 7.91
CA LEU A 72 -2.64 2.48 6.47
C LEU A 72 -1.18 2.74 6.08
N PHE A 73 -0.50 3.67 6.76
CA PHE A 73 0.88 4.05 6.43
C PHE A 73 1.89 2.93 6.73
N THR A 74 1.57 2.04 7.68
CA THR A 74 2.36 0.82 7.90
C THR A 74 2.26 -0.13 6.70
N ILE A 75 1.05 -0.34 6.17
CA ILE A 75 0.83 -1.18 4.98
C ILE A 75 1.51 -0.57 3.76
N LEU A 76 1.32 0.72 3.50
CA LEU A 76 1.94 1.44 2.39
C LEU A 76 3.48 1.32 2.41
N ARG A 77 4.09 1.52 3.59
CA ARG A 77 5.54 1.39 3.77
C ARG A 77 6.01 -0.03 3.43
N ASN A 78 5.33 -1.03 3.98
CA ASN A 78 5.72 -2.43 3.76
C ASN A 78 5.62 -2.80 2.28
N LYS A 79 4.51 -2.46 1.61
CA LYS A 79 4.32 -2.73 0.18
C LYS A 79 5.33 -1.98 -0.70
N SER A 80 5.65 -0.73 -0.36
CA SER A 80 6.68 0.04 -1.08
C SER A 80 8.06 -0.60 -0.97
N ILE A 81 8.44 -1.06 0.23
CA ILE A 81 9.71 -1.76 0.45
C ILE A 81 9.73 -3.11 -0.28
N ASP A 82 8.62 -3.85 -0.25
CA ASP A 82 8.51 -5.13 -0.94
C ASP A 82 8.59 -4.96 -2.47
N TYR A 83 8.00 -3.88 -3.02
CA TYR A 83 8.18 -3.51 -4.42
C TYR A 83 9.65 -3.26 -4.75
N ILE A 84 10.34 -2.44 -3.96
CA ILE A 84 11.77 -2.13 -4.19
C ILE A 84 12.62 -3.40 -4.16
N ARG A 85 12.41 -4.28 -3.16
CA ARG A 85 13.15 -5.54 -3.05
C ARG A 85 12.95 -6.43 -4.28
N LYS A 86 11.70 -6.62 -4.70
CA LYS A 86 11.38 -7.43 -5.89
C LYS A 86 12.02 -6.88 -7.15
N ASN A 87 11.96 -5.56 -7.36
CA ASN A 87 12.55 -4.94 -8.55
C ASN A 87 14.08 -5.01 -8.55
N TYR A 88 14.71 -4.87 -7.38
CA TYR A 88 16.16 -5.06 -7.26
C TYR A 88 16.58 -6.49 -7.60
N ASP A 89 15.88 -7.49 -7.06
CA ASP A 89 16.15 -8.91 -7.38
C ASP A 89 15.95 -9.23 -8.86
N VAL A 90 14.92 -8.65 -9.49
CA VAL A 90 14.67 -8.82 -10.94
C VAL A 90 15.80 -8.19 -11.75
N SER A 91 16.18 -6.94 -11.46
CA SER A 91 17.26 -6.25 -12.17
C SER A 91 18.61 -6.98 -12.03
N LEU A 92 18.94 -7.51 -10.85
CA LEU A 92 20.15 -8.32 -10.68
C LEU A 92 20.09 -9.62 -11.49
N LYS A 93 18.95 -10.30 -11.54
CA LYS A 93 18.78 -11.51 -12.36
C LYS A 93 18.90 -11.21 -13.84
N GLU A 94 18.31 -10.13 -14.33
CA GLU A 94 18.43 -9.69 -15.73
C GLU A 94 19.89 -9.40 -16.08
N MET A 95 20.60 -8.65 -15.23
CA MET A 95 22.02 -8.36 -15.42
C MET A 95 22.90 -9.63 -15.38
N LEU A 96 22.60 -10.58 -14.49
CA LEU A 96 23.29 -11.86 -14.42
C LEU A 96 23.00 -12.73 -15.65
N LEU A 97 21.76 -12.73 -16.15
CA LEU A 97 21.38 -13.43 -17.37
C LEU A 97 22.13 -12.86 -18.56
N ASP A 98 22.24 -11.54 -18.69
CA ASP A 98 23.04 -10.92 -19.75
C ASP A 98 24.48 -11.42 -19.68
N ILE A 99 25.14 -11.32 -18.51
CA ILE A 99 26.54 -11.78 -18.35
C ILE A 99 26.71 -13.26 -18.77
N ILE A 100 25.82 -14.14 -18.31
CA ILE A 100 25.92 -15.59 -18.61
C ILE A 100 25.64 -15.88 -20.09
N LEU A 101 24.76 -15.11 -20.73
CA LEU A 101 24.39 -15.29 -22.14
C LEU A 101 25.48 -14.80 -23.11
N TRP A 102 26.40 -13.92 -22.67
CA TRP A 102 27.55 -13.48 -23.48
C TRP A 102 28.77 -14.43 -23.40
N ASP A 103 28.75 -15.43 -22.51
CA ASP A 103 29.82 -16.42 -22.32
C ASP A 103 29.59 -17.74 -23.09
N ILE A 104 28.60 -17.80 -24.00
CA ILE A 104 28.30 -18.94 -24.91
C ILE A 104 28.29 -18.46 -26.36
#